data_AF-A0A4V2PGT8-F1
#
_entry.id   AF-A0A4V2PGT8-F1
#
_cell.length_a   1.000
_cell.length_b   1.000
_cell.length_c   1.000
_cell.angle_alpha   90.00
_cell.angle_beta   90.00
_cell.angle_gamma   90.00
#
_symmetry.space_group_name_H-M   'P 1'
#
loop_
_entity.id
_entity.type
_entity.pdbx_description
1 polymer ?
#
loop_
_entity_poly.entity_id
_entity_poly.type
_entity_poly.pdbx_seq_one_letter_code
_entity_poly.pdbx_strand_id
1 'polypeptide(L)'
;MGEIIEITGIPGVGKTTLVNELSGLCGENCCIYNDAMILPWSDSLYSSELLTRFVCDALLVFYGFRSGWMGLALMKYTGRVLFNRKMSIWFKLRVFGNIVRKLGRIQYCKENLGNLRVFIDEGLGHVPFNLQDYHENADITCISEYYKYAKKFTADSRLIVLDDEGVDVFERLLDRGHARTYNRSVEWAKKFNLINKEVITAIKREAICAFKDVRVIKINDNTASYIAQEAVG
;
A
#
# COMPACT_ATOMS: atom_id res chain seq x y z
N MET A 1 7.24 -0.21 -22.48
CA MET A 1 6.06 -0.58 -21.66
C MET A 1 6.15 0.21 -20.37
N GLY A 2 5.04 0.74 -19.90
CA GLY A 2 4.94 1.39 -18.60
C GLY A 2 5.28 0.45 -17.45
N GLU A 3 5.56 1.01 -16.28
CA GLU A 3 6.04 0.29 -15.10
C GLU A 3 5.26 0.76 -13.87
N ILE A 4 4.80 -0.17 -13.03
CA ILE A 4 4.20 0.17 -11.74
C ILE A 4 5.30 0.11 -10.68
N ILE A 5 5.51 1.23 -9.97
CA ILE A 5 6.44 1.33 -8.86
C ILE A 5 5.63 1.57 -7.59
N GLU A 6 5.57 0.56 -6.72
CA GLU A 6 4.92 0.66 -5.44
C GLU A 6 5.90 1.17 -4.38
N ILE A 7 5.46 2.13 -3.56
CA ILE A 7 6.21 2.61 -2.40
C ILE A 7 5.52 2.08 -1.15
N THR A 8 6.24 1.28 -0.37
CA THR A 8 5.80 0.76 0.92
C THR A 8 6.79 1.13 2.02
N GLY A 9 6.40 0.89 3.25
CA GLY A 9 7.15 1.30 4.43
C GLY A 9 6.24 1.33 5.65
N ILE A 10 6.86 1.38 6.81
CA ILE A 10 6.17 1.52 8.09
C ILE A 10 5.22 2.74 8.05
N PRO A 11 4.05 2.72 8.71
CA PRO A 11 3.17 3.88 8.82
C PRO A 11 3.93 5.13 9.31
N GLY A 12 3.64 6.30 8.76
CA GLY A 12 4.31 7.54 9.21
C GLY A 12 5.79 7.70 8.83
N VAL A 13 6.38 6.77 8.07
CA VAL A 13 7.80 6.87 7.66
C VAL A 13 8.08 8.07 6.73
N GLY A 14 7.08 8.57 5.99
CA GLY A 14 7.24 9.71 5.06
C GLY A 14 6.86 9.42 3.61
N LYS A 15 6.21 8.29 3.33
CA LYS A 15 5.85 7.86 1.96
C LYS A 15 5.10 8.91 1.15
N THR A 16 4.04 9.49 1.72
CA THR A 16 3.24 10.51 1.04
C THR A 16 4.05 11.78 0.74
N THR A 17 4.97 12.18 1.63
CA THR A 17 5.90 13.30 1.38
C THR A 17 6.80 12.99 0.18
N LEU A 18 7.44 11.81 0.20
CA LEU A 18 8.30 11.35 -0.89
C LEU A 18 7.57 11.28 -2.23
N VAL A 19 6.34 10.74 -2.23
CA VAL A 19 5.49 10.66 -3.42
C VAL A 19 5.20 12.07 -3.95
N ASN A 20 4.84 13.02 -3.08
CA ASN A 20 4.61 14.40 -3.52
C ASN A 20 5.87 15.05 -4.12
N GLU A 21 7.05 14.80 -3.56
CA GLU A 21 8.32 15.29 -4.14
C GLU A 21 8.60 14.66 -5.50
N LEU A 22 8.34 13.37 -5.67
CA LEU A 22 8.46 12.68 -6.96
C LEU A 22 7.59 13.32 -8.04
N SER A 23 6.44 13.92 -7.69
CA SER A 23 5.54 14.54 -8.68
C SER A 23 6.22 15.70 -9.41
N GLY A 24 7.09 16.43 -8.72
CA GLY A 24 7.82 17.57 -9.30
C GLY A 24 9.09 17.19 -10.05
N LEU A 25 9.57 15.95 -9.87
CA LEU A 25 10.84 15.46 -10.46
C LEU A 25 10.61 14.50 -11.64
N CYS A 26 9.40 13.96 -11.75
CA CYS A 26 9.02 13.01 -12.77
C CYS A 26 8.68 13.72 -14.09
N GLY A 27 9.29 13.29 -15.20
CA GLY A 27 9.00 13.80 -16.55
C GLY A 27 7.64 13.32 -17.10
N GLU A 28 7.33 13.72 -18.34
CA GLU A 28 6.00 13.53 -18.99
C GLU A 28 5.50 12.07 -19.06
N ASN A 29 6.39 11.08 -18.96
CA ASN A 29 6.04 9.66 -19.01
C ASN A 29 5.81 9.01 -17.63
N CYS A 30 5.71 9.81 -16.58
CA CYS A 30 5.52 9.36 -15.22
C CYS A 30 4.28 10.00 -14.61
N CYS A 31 3.54 9.25 -13.79
CA CYS A 31 2.42 9.79 -13.03
C CYS A 31 2.36 9.20 -11.62
N ILE A 32 1.72 9.94 -10.74
CA ILE A 32 1.41 9.48 -9.39
C ILE A 32 -0.04 9.07 -9.35
N TYR A 33 -0.27 7.84 -8.92
CA TYR A 33 -1.61 7.32 -8.83
C TYR A 33 -2.42 8.06 -7.76
N ASN A 34 -3.58 8.55 -8.17
CA ASN A 34 -4.63 9.06 -7.30
C ASN A 34 -5.93 8.36 -7.65
N ASP A 35 -6.73 7.98 -6.65
CA ASP A 35 -8.04 7.34 -6.85
C ASP A 35 -8.94 8.17 -7.79
N ALA A 36 -8.82 9.51 -7.79
CA ALA A 36 -9.57 10.39 -8.68
C ALA A 36 -9.30 10.14 -10.19
N MET A 37 -8.14 9.58 -10.54
CA MET A 37 -7.80 9.25 -11.94
C MET A 37 -8.74 8.20 -12.54
N ILE A 38 -9.40 7.39 -11.71
CA ILE A 38 -10.36 6.38 -12.17
C ILE A 38 -11.62 7.00 -12.78
N LEU A 39 -11.89 8.27 -12.46
CA LEU A 39 -13.05 8.97 -12.98
C LEU A 39 -12.71 9.54 -14.36
N PRO A 40 -13.45 9.15 -15.41
CA PRO A 40 -13.23 9.68 -16.76
C PRO A 40 -13.59 11.16 -16.92
N TRP A 41 -14.21 11.78 -15.90
CA TRP A 41 -14.78 13.13 -15.97
C TRP A 41 -14.42 13.93 -14.70
N SER A 42 -13.13 14.24 -14.51
CA SER A 42 -12.64 14.90 -13.28
C SER A 42 -13.14 16.34 -13.08
N ASP A 43 -13.64 17.02 -14.12
CA ASP A 43 -13.70 18.47 -14.08
C ASP A 43 -15.08 19.10 -13.80
N SER A 44 -16.20 18.35 -13.74
CA SER A 44 -17.51 19.05 -13.58
C SER A 44 -18.74 18.33 -13.03
N LEU A 45 -18.77 17.00 -12.83
CA LEU A 45 -20.06 16.31 -12.59
C LEU A 45 -20.39 15.93 -11.14
N TYR A 46 -19.43 15.99 -10.21
CA TYR A 46 -19.68 15.66 -8.80
C TYR A 46 -19.34 16.85 -7.90
N SER A 47 -20.35 17.65 -7.56
CA SER A 47 -20.22 18.79 -6.65
C SER A 47 -19.98 18.39 -5.19
N SER A 48 -20.03 17.10 -4.83
CA SER A 48 -19.74 16.62 -3.48
C SER A 48 -18.57 15.65 -3.46
N GLU A 49 -17.54 16.00 -2.69
CA GLU A 49 -16.35 15.16 -2.44
C GLU A 49 -16.72 13.76 -1.93
N LEU A 50 -17.80 13.67 -1.14
CA LEU A 50 -18.31 12.40 -0.62
C LEU A 50 -18.80 11.46 -1.73
N LEU A 51 -19.56 11.99 -2.71
CA LEU A 51 -20.06 11.19 -3.82
C LEU A 51 -18.91 10.77 -4.73
N THR A 52 -17.99 11.68 -5.05
CA THR A 52 -16.76 11.37 -5.81
C THR A 52 -16.01 10.21 -5.17
N ARG A 53 -15.78 10.27 -3.86
CA ARG A 53 -15.11 9.21 -3.11
C ARG A 53 -15.87 7.89 -3.16
N PHE A 54 -17.19 7.93 -2.98
CA PHE A 54 -18.02 6.73 -3.04
C PHE A 54 -17.97 6.06 -4.42
N VAL A 55 -18.04 6.84 -5.50
CA VAL A 55 -17.96 6.34 -6.88
C VAL A 55 -16.57 5.76 -7.15
N CYS A 56 -15.50 6.45 -6.76
CA CYS A 56 -14.13 5.92 -6.88
C CYS A 56 -13.99 4.58 -6.15
N ASP A 57 -14.49 4.49 -4.91
CA ASP A 57 -14.44 3.27 -4.11
C ASP A 57 -15.20 2.12 -4.78
N ALA A 58 -16.39 2.39 -5.32
CA ALA A 58 -17.19 1.40 -6.03
C ALA A 58 -16.50 0.91 -7.31
N LEU A 59 -15.93 1.81 -8.11
CA LEU A 59 -15.18 1.47 -9.32
C LEU A 59 -13.93 0.65 -8.99
N LEU A 60 -13.17 1.05 -7.97
CA LEU A 60 -12.00 0.29 -7.52
C LEU A 60 -12.37 -1.12 -7.05
N VAL A 61 -13.48 -1.27 -6.34
CA VAL A 61 -13.98 -2.60 -5.97
C VAL A 61 -14.33 -3.41 -7.21
N PHE A 62 -15.00 -2.80 -8.19
CA PHE A 62 -15.31 -3.46 -9.47
C PHE A 62 -14.04 -3.92 -10.21
N TYR A 63 -13.02 -3.07 -10.35
CA TYR A 63 -11.73 -3.46 -10.91
C TYR A 63 -11.05 -4.56 -10.09
N GLY A 64 -11.18 -4.51 -8.77
CA GLY A 64 -10.68 -5.54 -7.86
C GLY A 64 -11.30 -6.91 -8.16
N PHE A 65 -12.61 -6.99 -8.40
CA PHE A 65 -13.27 -8.24 -8.79
C PHE A 65 -12.99 -8.64 -10.25
N ARG A 66 -12.78 -7.67 -11.15
CA ARG A 66 -12.43 -7.90 -12.56
C ARG A 66 -11.04 -8.52 -12.75
N SER A 67 -10.17 -8.47 -11.74
CA SER A 67 -8.86 -9.13 -11.73
C SER A 67 -8.90 -10.68 -11.82
N GLY A 68 -10.10 -11.26 -11.90
CA GLY A 68 -10.33 -12.65 -12.28
C GLY A 68 -9.97 -13.66 -11.19
N TRP A 69 -9.70 -14.90 -11.60
CA TRP A 69 -9.43 -16.01 -10.68
C TRP A 69 -8.23 -15.76 -9.76
N MET A 70 -7.20 -15.09 -10.27
CA MET A 70 -6.01 -14.77 -9.49
C MET A 70 -6.35 -13.81 -8.34
N GLY A 71 -7.21 -12.82 -8.60
CA GLY A 71 -7.64 -11.84 -7.60
C GLY A 71 -8.51 -12.50 -6.54
N LEU A 72 -9.39 -13.40 -6.97
CA LEU A 72 -10.19 -14.23 -6.07
C LEU A 72 -9.32 -15.08 -5.14
N ALA A 73 -8.20 -15.63 -5.62
CA ALA A 73 -7.27 -16.38 -4.76
C ALA A 73 -6.64 -15.50 -3.68
N LEU A 74 -6.14 -14.30 -4.02
CA LEU A 74 -5.58 -13.37 -3.04
C LEU A 74 -6.65 -12.85 -2.06
N MET A 75 -7.84 -12.53 -2.56
CA MET A 75 -8.98 -12.13 -1.73
C MET A 75 -9.40 -13.24 -0.77
N LYS A 76 -9.49 -14.50 -1.24
CA LYS A 76 -9.82 -15.64 -0.39
C LYS A 76 -8.77 -15.84 0.71
N TYR A 77 -7.48 -15.73 0.35
CA TYR A 77 -6.40 -15.84 1.32
C TYR A 77 -6.47 -14.74 2.39
N THR A 78 -6.52 -13.48 1.97
CA THR A 78 -6.57 -12.32 2.88
C THR A 78 -7.83 -12.34 3.74
N GLY A 79 -8.98 -12.74 3.18
CA GLY A 79 -10.21 -12.98 3.93
C GLY A 79 -10.01 -14.02 5.03
N ARG A 80 -9.46 -15.20 4.70
CA ARG A 80 -9.17 -16.26 5.70
C ARG A 80 -8.27 -15.77 6.82
N VAL A 81 -7.18 -15.06 6.50
CA VAL A 81 -6.26 -14.49 7.50
C VAL A 81 -7.02 -13.53 8.41
N LEU A 82 -7.80 -12.60 7.86
CA LEU A 82 -8.56 -11.62 8.64
C LEU A 82 -9.64 -12.26 9.52
N PHE A 83 -10.36 -13.28 9.03
CA PHE A 83 -11.38 -13.96 9.82
C PHE A 83 -10.81 -14.67 11.05
N ASN A 84 -9.56 -15.12 10.99
CA ASN A 84 -8.86 -15.75 12.11
C ASN A 84 -8.31 -14.76 13.16
N ARG A 85 -8.31 -13.44 12.90
CA ARG A 85 -7.83 -12.43 13.86
C ARG A 85 -8.87 -12.05 14.90
N LYS A 86 -8.45 -11.57 16.07
CA LYS A 86 -9.34 -11.14 17.18
C LYS A 86 -9.80 -9.68 17.02
N MET A 87 -10.24 -9.33 15.82
CA MET A 87 -10.78 -8.01 15.49
C MET A 87 -12.30 -8.05 15.30
N SER A 88 -12.97 -6.91 15.43
CA SER A 88 -14.41 -6.83 15.16
C SER A 88 -14.73 -7.14 13.70
N ILE A 89 -15.92 -7.71 13.44
CA ILE A 89 -16.38 -8.03 12.08
C ILE A 89 -16.32 -6.78 11.17
N TRP A 90 -16.73 -5.62 11.70
CA TRP A 90 -16.71 -4.36 10.97
C TRP A 90 -15.30 -3.92 10.59
N PHE A 91 -14.34 -4.10 11.48
CA PHE A 91 -12.94 -3.79 11.19
C PHE A 91 -12.38 -4.75 10.13
N LYS A 92 -12.68 -6.05 10.23
CA LYS A 92 -12.29 -7.06 9.23
C LYS A 92 -12.82 -6.71 7.84
N LEU A 93 -14.11 -6.39 7.73
CA LEU A 93 -14.74 -5.99 6.46
C LEU A 93 -14.12 -4.71 5.90
N ARG A 94 -13.81 -3.72 6.75
CA ARG A 94 -13.14 -2.49 6.32
C ARG A 94 -11.73 -2.76 5.78
N VAL A 95 -10.93 -3.56 6.49
CA VAL A 95 -9.59 -3.93 6.04
C VAL A 95 -9.66 -4.72 4.75
N PHE A 96 -10.58 -5.69 4.66
CA PHE A 96 -10.79 -6.47 3.45
C PHE A 96 -11.15 -5.58 2.26
N GLY A 97 -12.13 -4.67 2.41
CA GLY A 97 -12.48 -3.71 1.36
C GLY A 97 -11.32 -2.83 0.92
N ASN A 98 -10.43 -2.42 1.84
CA ASN A 98 -9.21 -1.68 1.48
C ASN A 98 -8.26 -2.53 0.62
N ILE A 99 -8.13 -3.83 0.93
CA ILE A 99 -7.30 -4.75 0.14
C ILE A 99 -7.89 -4.95 -1.26
N VAL A 100 -9.21 -5.14 -1.37
CA VAL A 100 -9.91 -5.25 -2.66
C VAL A 100 -9.71 -3.98 -3.50
N ARG A 101 -9.81 -2.79 -2.89
CA ARG A 101 -9.52 -1.52 -3.58
C ARG A 101 -8.07 -1.45 -4.06
N LYS A 102 -7.09 -1.84 -3.24
CA LYS A 102 -5.66 -1.88 -3.66
C LYS A 102 -5.45 -2.81 -4.86
N LEU A 103 -6.11 -3.97 -4.89
CA LEU A 103 -6.13 -4.83 -6.07
C LEU A 103 -6.71 -4.11 -7.29
N GLY A 104 -7.84 -3.43 -7.12
CA GLY A 104 -8.47 -2.62 -8.17
C GLY A 104 -7.57 -1.53 -8.72
N ARG A 105 -6.79 -0.84 -7.87
CA ARG A 105 -5.82 0.18 -8.29
C ARG A 105 -4.79 -0.39 -9.24
N ILE A 106 -4.20 -1.54 -8.89
CA ILE A 106 -3.21 -2.22 -9.73
C ILE A 106 -3.83 -2.65 -11.06
N GLN A 107 -5.03 -3.24 -11.02
CA GLN A 107 -5.72 -3.65 -12.24
C GLN A 107 -6.02 -2.45 -13.16
N TYR A 108 -6.55 -1.36 -12.59
CA TYR A 108 -6.81 -0.13 -13.35
C TYR A 108 -5.53 0.43 -13.98
N CYS A 109 -4.42 0.51 -13.22
CA CYS A 109 -3.15 1.00 -13.74
C CYS A 109 -2.64 0.15 -14.91
N LYS A 110 -2.73 -1.18 -14.80
CA LYS A 110 -2.33 -2.10 -15.87
C LYS A 110 -3.18 -1.92 -17.14
N GLU A 111 -4.50 -1.75 -16.99
CA GLU A 111 -5.42 -1.64 -18.13
C GLU A 111 -5.41 -0.25 -18.79
N ASN A 112 -5.20 0.83 -18.02
CA ASN A 112 -5.45 2.20 -18.50
C ASN A 112 -4.19 3.08 -18.53
N LEU A 113 -3.18 2.76 -17.71
CA LEU A 113 -1.95 3.55 -17.58
C LEU A 113 -0.70 2.76 -18.00
N GLY A 114 -0.87 1.63 -18.71
CA GLY A 114 0.21 0.69 -19.05
C GLY A 114 1.31 1.25 -19.96
N ASN A 115 1.18 2.48 -20.46
CA ASN A 115 2.23 3.20 -21.21
C ASN A 115 3.06 4.13 -20.32
N LEU A 116 2.60 4.42 -19.10
CA LEU A 116 3.24 5.33 -18.16
C LEU A 116 3.98 4.57 -17.07
N ARG A 117 4.95 5.24 -16.45
CA ARG A 117 5.46 4.81 -15.16
C ARG A 117 4.57 5.35 -14.05
N VAL A 118 3.96 4.47 -13.27
CA VAL A 118 2.97 4.82 -12.26
C VAL A 118 3.54 4.59 -10.86
N PHE A 119 3.65 5.66 -10.07
CA PHE A 119 4.00 5.57 -8.66
C PHE A 119 2.75 5.38 -7.81
N ILE A 120 2.76 4.39 -6.91
CA ILE A 120 1.62 4.08 -6.04
C ILE A 120 2.06 4.15 -4.58
N ASP A 121 1.49 5.09 -3.81
CA ASP A 121 1.61 5.10 -2.35
C ASP A 121 0.75 3.98 -1.76
N GLU A 122 1.36 3.11 -0.96
CA GLU A 122 0.68 2.01 -0.29
C GLU A 122 -0.11 1.08 -1.25
N GLY A 123 0.58 0.49 -2.22
CA GLY A 123 0.03 -0.56 -3.08
C GLY A 123 -0.19 -1.92 -2.38
N LEU A 124 -0.12 -3.00 -3.14
CA LEU A 124 -0.19 -4.38 -2.64
C LEU A 124 0.98 -4.71 -1.69
N GLY A 125 2.16 -4.14 -1.91
CA GLY A 125 3.32 -4.26 -1.03
C GLY A 125 3.09 -3.75 0.41
N HIS A 126 2.03 -2.98 0.66
CA HIS A 126 1.66 -2.51 1.99
C HIS A 126 0.63 -3.40 2.71
N VAL A 127 -0.03 -4.30 2.02
CA VAL A 127 -1.08 -5.17 2.60
C VAL A 127 -0.60 -5.99 3.81
N PRO A 128 0.65 -6.48 3.91
CA PRO A 128 1.11 -7.18 5.10
C PRO A 128 0.89 -6.42 6.42
N PHE A 129 1.02 -5.08 6.41
CA PHE A 129 0.72 -4.23 7.58
C PHE A 129 -0.77 -4.25 7.96
N ASN A 130 -1.65 -4.40 6.97
CA ASN A 130 -3.09 -4.47 7.16
C ASN A 130 -3.55 -5.84 7.71
N LEU A 131 -2.78 -6.91 7.48
CA LEU A 131 -3.12 -8.28 7.92
C LEU A 131 -2.73 -8.59 9.37
N GLN A 132 -1.92 -7.72 10.00
CA GLN A 132 -1.49 -7.91 11.38
C GLN A 132 -2.56 -7.47 12.39
N ASP A 133 -2.67 -8.24 13.47
CA ASP A 133 -3.43 -7.88 14.65
C ASP A 133 -2.48 -7.28 15.69
N TYR A 134 -2.63 -5.98 15.95
CA TYR A 134 -1.77 -5.25 16.87
C TYR A 134 -2.13 -5.48 18.34
N HIS A 135 -3.18 -6.24 18.64
CA HIS A 135 -3.52 -6.66 20.00
C HIS A 135 -2.77 -7.95 20.41
N GLU A 136 -2.36 -8.77 19.45
CA GLU A 136 -1.68 -10.06 19.67
C GLU A 136 -0.25 -10.05 19.13
N ASN A 137 0.47 -11.17 19.25
CA ASN A 137 1.80 -11.28 18.64
C ASN A 137 1.67 -11.20 17.12
N ALA A 138 2.67 -10.60 16.45
CA ALA A 138 2.68 -10.57 14.99
C ALA A 138 2.72 -12.01 14.46
N ASP A 139 1.84 -12.30 13.51
CA ASP A 139 1.90 -13.54 12.77
C ASP A 139 2.60 -13.25 11.46
N ILE A 140 3.92 -13.27 11.54
CA ILE A 140 4.82 -13.01 10.42
C ILE A 140 4.72 -14.11 9.37
N THR A 141 4.24 -15.30 9.73
CA THR A 141 4.14 -16.43 8.80
C THR A 141 3.15 -16.17 7.67
N CYS A 142 2.09 -15.38 7.93
CA CYS A 142 1.12 -15.02 6.90
C CYS A 142 1.70 -14.12 5.80
N ILE A 143 2.82 -13.44 6.04
CA ILE A 143 3.44 -12.51 5.08
C ILE A 143 4.07 -13.27 3.91
N SER A 144 4.79 -14.36 4.20
CA SER A 144 5.39 -15.20 3.15
C SER A 144 4.32 -15.80 2.24
N GLU A 145 3.25 -16.32 2.84
CA GLU A 145 2.14 -16.91 2.10
C GLU A 145 1.33 -15.86 1.33
N TYR A 146 1.11 -14.66 1.90
CA TYR A 146 0.55 -13.51 1.17
C TYR A 146 1.30 -13.24 -0.14
N TYR A 147 2.64 -13.15 -0.11
CA TYR A 147 3.42 -12.85 -1.30
C TYR A 147 3.38 -13.94 -2.37
N LYS A 148 3.18 -15.22 -1.99
CA LYS A 148 2.93 -16.30 -2.97
C LYS A 148 1.67 -16.04 -3.79
N TYR A 149 0.61 -15.55 -3.16
CA TYR A 149 -0.63 -15.18 -3.87
C TYR A 149 -0.48 -13.85 -4.61
N ALA A 150 0.20 -12.86 -4.02
CA ALA A 150 0.37 -11.53 -4.60
C ALA A 150 1.30 -11.51 -5.82
N LYS A 151 2.25 -12.45 -5.93
CA LYS A 151 3.22 -12.56 -7.04
C LYS A 151 2.56 -12.44 -8.41
N LYS A 152 1.41 -13.08 -8.61
CA LYS A 152 0.72 -13.07 -9.92
C LYS A 152 0.27 -11.67 -10.36
N PHE A 153 0.13 -10.73 -9.43
CA PHE A 153 -0.21 -9.34 -9.69
C PHE A 153 1.00 -8.42 -9.74
N THR A 154 1.99 -8.72 -8.91
CA THR A 154 3.12 -7.83 -8.63
C THR A 154 4.39 -8.19 -9.40
N ALA A 155 4.38 -9.31 -10.16
CA ALA A 155 5.53 -9.80 -10.91
C ALA A 155 6.10 -8.81 -11.94
N ASP A 156 5.30 -7.86 -12.43
CA ASP A 156 5.73 -6.82 -13.36
C ASP A 156 5.97 -5.46 -12.67
N SER A 157 5.74 -5.40 -11.35
CA SER A 157 5.86 -4.20 -10.55
C SER A 157 7.20 -4.17 -9.81
N ARG A 158 7.72 -2.97 -9.58
CA ARG A 158 8.85 -2.72 -8.67
C ARG A 158 8.31 -2.33 -7.30
N LEU A 159 8.98 -2.77 -6.24
CA LEU A 159 8.69 -2.35 -4.86
C LEU A 159 9.87 -1.55 -4.29
N ILE A 160 9.59 -0.35 -3.82
CA ILE A 160 10.50 0.43 -2.99
C ILE A 160 10.02 0.33 -1.54
N VAL A 161 10.88 -0.22 -0.69
CA VAL A 161 10.66 -0.40 0.74
C VAL A 161 11.42 0.69 1.47
N LEU A 162 10.70 1.67 2.00
CA LEU A 162 11.28 2.69 2.85
C LEU A 162 11.50 2.12 4.25
N ASP A 163 12.76 2.12 4.65
CA ASP A 163 13.23 1.55 5.91
C ASP A 163 13.97 2.61 6.70
N ASP A 164 13.28 3.21 7.67
CA ASP A 164 13.87 4.15 8.60
C ASP A 164 13.85 3.52 9.99
N GLU A 165 14.99 2.92 10.36
CA GLU A 165 15.20 2.17 11.61
C GLU A 165 14.97 3.04 12.86
N GLY A 166 15.08 4.36 12.72
CA GLY A 166 14.95 5.36 13.78
C GLY A 166 13.52 5.88 14.01
N VAL A 167 12.54 5.50 13.19
CA VAL A 167 11.16 6.02 13.34
C VAL A 167 10.48 5.39 14.55
N ASP A 168 10.13 6.23 15.52
CA ASP A 168 9.06 5.91 16.47
C ASP A 168 7.70 6.12 15.78
N VAL A 169 7.11 5.02 15.35
CA VAL A 169 5.85 5.00 14.60
C VAL A 169 4.72 5.56 15.46
N PHE A 170 4.73 5.28 16.75
CA PHE A 170 3.70 5.70 17.67
C PHE A 170 3.77 7.20 17.93
N GLU A 171 4.96 7.76 18.20
CA GLU A 171 5.13 9.21 18.36
C GLU A 171 4.70 9.96 17.10
N ARG A 172 5.17 9.53 15.92
CA ARG A 172 4.75 10.17 14.66
C ARG A 172 3.25 10.07 14.38
N LEU A 173 2.61 8.98 14.78
CA LEU A 173 1.15 8.83 14.64
C LEU A 173 0.39 9.65 15.70
N LEU A 174 0.96 9.83 16.89
CA LEU A 174 0.42 10.66 17.96
C LEU A 174 0.46 12.13 17.58
N ASP A 175 1.60 12.63 17.07
CA ASP A 175 1.77 14.00 16.60
C ASP A 175 0.80 14.36 15.48
N ARG A 176 0.41 13.37 14.67
CA ARG A 176 -0.55 13.51 13.57
C ARG A 176 -2.01 13.33 14.02
N GLY A 177 -2.28 13.13 15.30
CA GLY A 177 -3.63 12.89 15.83
C GLY A 177 -4.31 11.65 15.22
N HIS A 178 -3.54 10.62 14.85
CA HIS A 178 -4.07 9.48 14.13
C HIS A 178 -5.03 8.67 15.01
N ALA A 179 -6.24 8.35 14.52
CA ALA A 179 -7.29 7.67 15.29
C ALA A 179 -6.88 6.32 15.94
N ARG A 180 -5.77 5.71 15.49
CA ARG A 180 -5.21 4.48 16.07
C ARG A 180 -4.49 4.70 17.41
N THR A 181 -4.02 5.91 17.72
CA THR A 181 -3.28 6.22 18.96
C THR A 181 -4.18 6.73 20.09
N TYR A 182 -5.43 7.10 19.77
CA TYR A 182 -6.39 7.64 20.75
C TYR A 182 -6.67 6.64 21.89
N ASN A 183 -6.50 7.10 23.14
CA ASN A 183 -6.69 6.31 24.36
C ASN A 183 -5.94 4.96 24.40
N ARG A 184 -4.76 4.87 23.75
CA ARG A 184 -3.92 3.66 23.80
C ARG A 184 -2.84 3.77 24.87
N SER A 185 -2.56 2.64 25.53
CA SER A 185 -1.49 2.56 26.53
C SER A 185 -0.11 2.61 25.89
N VAL A 186 0.89 3.00 26.68
CA VAL A 186 2.32 2.96 26.30
C VAL A 186 2.76 1.54 25.93
N GLU A 187 2.20 0.51 26.57
CA GLU A 187 2.48 -0.89 26.22
C GLU A 187 1.96 -1.24 24.82
N TRP A 188 0.76 -0.79 24.49
CA TRP A 188 0.21 -0.96 23.15
C TRP A 188 1.05 -0.24 22.10
N ALA A 189 1.52 0.98 22.40
CA ALA A 189 2.43 1.75 21.55
C ALA A 189 3.74 1.00 21.24
N LYS A 190 4.41 0.50 22.29
CA LYS A 190 5.65 -0.28 22.15
C LYS A 190 5.42 -1.53 21.31
N LYS A 191 4.32 -2.24 21.56
CA LYS A 191 3.94 -3.43 20.79
C LYS A 191 3.63 -3.09 19.33
N PHE A 192 2.92 -1.99 19.07
CA PHE A 192 2.63 -1.50 17.74
C PHE A 192 3.92 -1.20 16.96
N ASN A 193 4.88 -0.51 17.57
CA ASN A 193 6.19 -0.24 16.98
C ASN A 193 6.94 -1.54 16.66
N LEU A 194 7.00 -2.47 17.61
CA LEU A 194 7.67 -3.77 17.43
C LEU A 194 7.07 -4.56 16.25
N ILE A 195 5.75 -4.70 16.21
CA ILE A 195 5.06 -5.44 15.13
C ILE A 195 5.36 -4.81 13.77
N ASN A 196 5.31 -3.48 13.65
CA ASN A 196 5.63 -2.82 12.38
C ASN A 196 7.09 -3.05 11.95
N LYS A 197 8.04 -3.09 12.90
CA LYS A 197 9.45 -3.42 12.62
C LYS A 197 9.64 -4.87 12.17
N GLU A 198 8.90 -5.80 12.77
CA GLU A 198 8.92 -7.21 12.34
C GLU A 198 8.29 -7.37 10.94
N VAL A 199 7.17 -6.68 10.68
CA VAL A 199 6.51 -6.69 9.37
C VAL A 199 7.42 -6.13 8.28
N ILE A 200 8.05 -4.97 8.48
CA ILE A 200 8.93 -4.42 7.45
C ILE A 200 10.12 -5.35 7.18
N THR A 201 10.67 -5.97 8.23
CA THR A 201 11.77 -6.95 8.09
C THR A 201 11.33 -8.15 7.28
N ALA A 202 10.11 -8.66 7.51
CA ALA A 202 9.54 -9.73 6.71
C ALA A 202 9.26 -9.30 5.27
N ILE A 203 8.75 -8.09 5.04
CA ILE A 203 8.52 -7.53 3.69
C ILE A 203 9.83 -7.51 2.89
N LYS A 204 10.92 -6.97 3.47
CA LYS A 204 12.23 -6.91 2.81
C LYS A 204 12.70 -8.29 2.32
N ARG A 205 12.45 -9.33 3.12
CA ARG A 205 12.86 -10.71 2.81
C ARG A 205 11.94 -11.39 1.80
N GLU A 206 10.63 -11.30 2.01
CA GLU A 206 9.64 -12.11 1.30
C GLU A 206 9.18 -11.46 -0.02
N ALA A 207 9.19 -10.13 -0.14
CA ALA A 207 8.68 -9.44 -1.32
C ALA A 207 9.49 -9.74 -2.60
N ILE A 208 10.77 -10.12 -2.46
CA ILE A 208 11.66 -10.50 -3.57
C ILE A 208 11.08 -11.66 -4.38
N CYS A 209 10.29 -12.54 -3.76
CA CYS A 209 9.68 -13.65 -4.49
C CYS A 209 8.49 -13.22 -5.37
N ALA A 210 7.92 -12.03 -5.14
CA ALA A 210 6.67 -11.56 -5.71
C ALA A 210 6.83 -10.41 -6.72
N PHE A 211 7.73 -9.46 -6.46
CA PHE A 211 7.97 -8.30 -7.30
C PHE A 211 9.10 -8.51 -8.30
N LYS A 212 9.09 -7.76 -9.40
CA LYS A 212 10.16 -7.77 -10.42
C LYS A 212 11.51 -7.36 -9.84
N ASP A 213 11.47 -6.31 -9.01
CA ASP A 213 12.62 -5.72 -8.36
C ASP A 213 12.17 -5.17 -7.00
N VAL A 214 13.00 -5.34 -5.97
CA VAL A 214 12.73 -4.88 -4.60
C VAL A 214 13.94 -4.11 -4.11
N ARG A 215 13.75 -2.83 -3.81
CA ARG A 215 14.80 -1.94 -3.31
C ARG A 215 14.46 -1.49 -1.90
N VAL A 216 15.44 -1.53 -1.02
CA VAL A 216 15.31 -1.03 0.35
C VAL A 216 16.09 0.27 0.44
N ILE A 217 15.41 1.36 0.82
CA ILE A 217 16.00 2.70 0.84
C ILE A 217 15.79 3.30 2.23
N LYS A 218 16.86 3.85 2.80
CA LYS A 218 16.78 4.72 3.99
C LYS A 218 16.35 6.11 3.55
N ILE A 219 15.29 6.65 4.16
CA ILE A 219 14.81 7.99 3.84
C ILE A 219 15.84 9.02 4.26
N ASN A 220 16.19 9.89 3.33
CA ASN A 220 17.02 11.09 3.50
C ASN A 220 16.60 12.14 2.46
N ASP A 221 17.17 13.34 2.56
CA ASP A 221 16.82 14.48 1.70
C ASP A 221 17.03 14.23 0.19
N ASN A 222 17.84 13.23 -0.18
CA ASN A 222 18.13 12.89 -1.58
C ASN A 222 17.30 11.72 -2.11
N THR A 223 16.40 11.16 -1.29
CA THR A 223 15.66 9.93 -1.64
C THR A 223 14.74 10.13 -2.84
N ALA A 224 14.04 11.27 -2.92
CA ALA A 224 13.17 11.58 -4.06
C ALA A 224 13.97 11.68 -5.37
N SER A 225 15.07 12.42 -5.35
CA SER A 225 15.96 12.60 -6.50
C SER A 225 16.57 11.29 -6.97
N TYR A 226 17.00 10.43 -6.05
CA TYR A 226 17.51 9.10 -6.37
C TYR A 226 16.46 8.24 -7.07
N ILE A 227 15.24 8.16 -6.51
CA ILE A 227 14.15 7.36 -7.09
C ILE A 227 13.72 7.94 -8.44
N ALA A 228 13.67 9.26 -8.60
CA ALA A 228 13.34 9.92 -9.85
C ALA A 228 14.38 9.62 -10.95
N GLN A 229 15.68 9.66 -10.63
CA GLN A 229 16.75 9.32 -11.57
C GLN A 229 16.68 7.86 -12.02
N GLU A 230 16.43 6.93 -11.10
CA GLU A 230 16.28 5.51 -11.42
C GLU A 230 14.97 5.15 -12.12
N ALA A 231 13.98 6.03 -12.00
CA ALA A 231 12.81 5.98 -12.84
C ALA A 231 13.17 6.48 -14.23
N VAL A 232 13.79 7.66 -14.39
CA VAL A 232 14.01 8.22 -15.73
C VAL A 232 15.05 7.44 -16.58
N GLY A 233 16.02 6.77 -15.94
CA GLY A 233 17.00 5.89 -16.61
C GLY A 233 16.46 4.55 -17.09
#